data_AF-A0A1M5C987-F1
#
_entry.id   AF-A0A1M5C987-F1
#
_cell.length_a   1.000
_cell.length_b   1.000
_cell.length_c   1.000
_cell.angle_alpha   90.00
_cell.angle_beta   90.00
_cell.angle_gamma   90.00
#
_symmetry.space_group_name_H-M   'P 1'
#
loop_
_entity.id
_entity.type
_entity.pdbx_description
1 polymer ?
#
loop_
_entity_poly.entity_id
_entity_poly.type
_entity_poly.pdbx_seq_one_letter_code
_entity_poly.pdbx_strand_id
1 'polypeptide(L)'
;MIKTSPLFGTLLVALLFLFFASSSGAEQNIRLDGKFEDWRGRTVLSDREGDGSAGLDLKKLSWGTTENEKQLYFMIERHPVTGKPTGTLQFRMFFDINANGSYKDSIDKFTEITFNPGESVD
;
A
#
# COMPACT_ATOMS: atom_id res chain seq x y z
N MET A 1 47.32 2.61 25.51
CA MET A 1 46.25 1.61 25.77
C MET A 1 45.09 2.34 26.43
N ILE A 2 44.00 2.60 25.70
CA ILE A 2 42.85 3.33 26.24
C ILE A 2 42.04 2.35 27.10
N LYS A 3 41.98 2.58 28.43
CA LYS A 3 41.07 1.85 29.32
C LYS A 3 39.66 2.39 29.08
N THR A 4 38.86 1.67 28.30
CA THR A 4 37.44 1.99 28.12
C THR A 4 36.69 1.71 29.42
N SER A 5 35.97 2.70 29.95
CA SER A 5 35.16 2.53 31.16
C SER A 5 33.95 1.62 30.87
N PRO A 6 33.51 0.79 31.83
CA PRO A 6 32.35 -0.09 31.64
C PRO A 6 31.07 0.71 31.33
N LEU A 7 30.97 1.94 31.82
CA LEU A 7 29.90 2.90 31.51
C LEU A 7 29.81 3.23 30.01
N PHE A 8 30.94 3.33 29.32
CA PHE A 8 30.96 3.63 27.89
C PHE A 8 30.43 2.45 27.05
N GLY A 9 30.74 1.22 27.46
CA GLY A 9 30.20 0.01 26.83
C GLY A 9 28.68 -0.09 26.99
N THR A 10 28.17 0.16 28.19
CA THR A 10 26.72 0.13 28.46
C THR A 10 25.97 1.21 27.68
N LEU A 11 26.53 2.43 27.60
CA LEU A 11 25.93 3.53 26.84
C LEU A 11 25.88 3.22 25.33
N LEU A 12 26.94 2.63 24.78
CA LEU A 12 26.99 2.26 23.37
C LEU A 12 25.93 1.19 23.03
N VAL A 13 25.78 0.18 23.88
CA VAL A 13 24.76 -0.86 23.72
C VAL A 13 23.35 -0.28 23.81
N ALA A 14 23.10 0.62 24.77
CA ALA A 14 21.80 1.30 24.89
C ALA A 14 21.47 2.17 23.67
N LEU A 15 22.46 2.88 23.11
CA LEU A 15 22.29 3.66 21.87
C LEU A 15 22.00 2.75 20.67
N LEU A 16 22.68 1.59 20.56
CA LEU A 16 22.38 0.62 19.51
C LEU A 16 20.92 0.12 19.62
N PHE A 17 20.44 -0.17 20.83
CA PHE A 17 19.03 -0.53 21.03
C PHE A 17 18.04 0.60 20.66
N LEU A 18 18.42 1.87 20.77
CA LEU A 18 17.58 3.00 20.32
C LEU A 18 17.58 3.16 18.79
N PHE A 19 18.68 2.83 18.10
CA PHE A 19 18.75 2.84 16.64
C PHE A 19 18.07 1.60 16.00
N PHE A 20 18.08 0.47 16.71
CA PHE A 20 17.42 -0.77 16.30
C PHE A 20 16.02 -0.97 16.90
N ALA A 21 15.57 -0.06 17.76
CA ALA A 21 14.16 0.10 18.06
C ALA A 21 13.51 0.57 16.75
N SER A 22 13.19 -0.41 15.89
CA SER A 22 12.38 -0.20 14.72
C SER A 22 11.21 0.65 15.18
N SER A 23 11.10 1.86 14.62
CA SER A 23 9.86 2.58 14.72
C SER A 23 8.84 1.67 14.07
N SER A 24 8.11 0.91 14.88
CA SER A 24 6.78 0.48 14.52
C SER A 24 5.99 1.78 14.47
N GLY A 25 6.20 2.57 13.42
CA GLY A 25 5.40 3.74 13.14
C GLY A 25 4.00 3.21 13.08
N ALA A 26 3.21 3.52 14.11
CA ALA A 26 1.83 3.09 14.20
C ALA A 26 1.20 3.41 12.85
N GLU A 27 0.64 2.38 12.22
CA GLU A 27 0.06 2.56 10.90
C GLU A 27 -0.99 3.66 11.00
N GLN A 28 -0.83 4.72 10.20
CA GLN A 28 -1.78 5.82 10.26
C GLN A 28 -3.15 5.32 9.79
N ASN A 29 -4.22 5.89 10.38
CA ASN A 29 -5.57 5.63 9.89
C ASN A 29 -5.66 6.01 8.42
N ILE A 30 -6.20 5.10 7.62
CA ILE A 30 -6.31 5.29 6.17
C ILE A 30 -7.34 6.38 5.88
N ARG A 31 -6.98 7.34 5.04
CA ARG A 31 -7.84 8.45 4.60
C ARG A 31 -8.00 8.39 3.08
N LEU A 32 -9.23 8.54 2.61
CA LEU A 32 -9.53 8.60 1.18
C LEU A 32 -9.43 10.05 0.68
N ASP A 33 -8.25 10.65 0.79
CA ASP A 33 -8.01 12.07 0.48
C ASP A 33 -7.08 12.31 -0.72
N GLY A 34 -6.68 11.23 -1.41
CA GLY A 34 -5.78 11.28 -2.56
C GLY A 34 -4.30 11.47 -2.20
N LYS A 35 -3.95 11.52 -0.90
CA LYS A 35 -2.57 11.47 -0.43
C LYS A 35 -2.17 10.02 -0.18
N PHE A 36 -0.87 9.74 -0.28
CA PHE A 36 -0.34 8.38 -0.17
C PHE A 36 0.54 8.15 1.08
N GLU A 37 0.60 9.12 1.99
CA GLU A 37 1.50 9.08 3.14
C GLU A 37 1.07 8.07 4.22
N ASP A 38 -0.24 7.89 4.37
CA ASP A 38 -0.95 6.97 5.27
C ASP A 38 -0.87 5.51 4.82
N TRP A 39 -0.46 5.26 3.58
CA TRP A 39 -0.23 3.92 3.01
C TRP A 39 1.17 3.37 3.32
N ARG A 40 2.03 4.13 3.99
CA ARG A 40 3.38 3.70 4.37
C ARG A 40 3.32 2.55 5.37
N GLY A 41 4.08 1.49 5.09
CA GLY A 41 4.13 0.29 5.94
C GLY A 41 3.01 -0.72 5.68
N ARG A 42 2.01 -0.38 4.87
CA ARG A 42 0.94 -1.30 4.47
C ARG A 42 1.45 -2.35 3.48
N THR A 43 0.68 -3.42 3.34
CA THR A 43 0.97 -4.46 2.34
C THR A 43 0.88 -3.85 0.94
N VAL A 44 1.86 -4.17 0.10
CA VAL A 44 1.99 -3.62 -1.25
C VAL A 44 2.40 -4.71 -2.24
N LEU A 45 1.78 -4.67 -3.42
CA LEU A 45 2.19 -5.39 -4.61
C LEU A 45 2.64 -4.36 -5.64
N SER A 46 3.94 -4.35 -5.96
CA SER A 46 4.49 -3.49 -7.00
C SER A 46 4.23 -4.10 -8.37
N ASP A 47 3.99 -3.22 -9.34
CA ASP A 47 3.85 -3.55 -10.75
C ASP A 47 5.04 -2.99 -11.53
N ARG A 48 5.37 -3.60 -12.67
CA ARG A 48 6.58 -3.24 -13.41
C ARG A 48 6.26 -2.16 -14.43
N GLU A 49 6.98 -1.04 -14.35
CA GLU A 49 6.87 0.04 -15.35
C GLU A 49 7.03 -0.48 -16.80
N GLY A 50 6.09 -0.06 -17.65
CA GLY A 50 6.11 -0.28 -19.10
C GLY A 50 5.51 -1.60 -19.58
N ASP A 51 4.84 -2.37 -18.71
CA ASP A 51 4.01 -3.51 -19.14
C ASP A 51 2.54 -3.12 -19.39
N GLY A 52 2.13 -1.92 -18.98
CA GLY A 52 0.86 -1.30 -19.32
C GLY A 52 0.88 -0.40 -20.57
N SER A 53 -0.32 -0.06 -21.05
CA SER A 53 -0.50 0.98 -22.06
C SER A 53 -0.25 2.37 -21.47
N ALA A 54 0.20 3.32 -22.29
CA ALA A 54 0.42 4.70 -21.86
C ALA A 54 -0.83 5.28 -21.20
N GLY A 55 -0.70 5.74 -19.94
CA GLY A 55 -1.82 6.29 -19.16
C GLY A 55 -2.55 5.29 -18.28
N LEU A 56 -2.33 4.00 -18.50
CA LEU A 56 -2.95 2.88 -17.78
C LEU A 56 -1.93 2.02 -17.01
N ASP A 57 -0.64 2.35 -17.14
CA ASP A 57 0.47 1.66 -16.48
C ASP A 57 0.39 1.79 -14.96
N LEU A 58 0.26 0.66 -14.27
CA LEU A 58 0.14 0.63 -12.81
C LEU A 58 1.53 0.62 -12.20
N LYS A 59 1.64 1.21 -11.02
CA LYS A 59 2.89 1.24 -10.25
C LYS A 59 2.81 0.30 -9.07
N LYS A 60 1.67 0.29 -8.38
CA LYS A 60 1.41 -0.62 -7.25
C LYS A 60 -0.06 -0.67 -6.88
N LEU A 61 -0.41 -1.76 -6.23
CA LEU A 61 -1.62 -1.96 -5.45
C LEU A 61 -1.22 -2.08 -3.97
N SER A 62 -1.87 -1.33 -3.09
CA SER A 62 -1.76 -1.47 -1.64
C SER A 62 -3.11 -1.75 -1.02
N TRP A 63 -3.13 -2.50 0.08
CA TRP A 63 -4.35 -2.77 0.85
C TRP A 63 -4.07 -2.82 2.35
N GLY A 64 -5.11 -2.53 3.13
CA GLY A 64 -5.03 -2.53 4.59
C GLY A 64 -6.34 -2.16 5.26
N THR A 65 -6.34 -2.26 6.58
CA THR A 65 -7.45 -1.81 7.44
C THR A 65 -6.93 -0.85 8.50
N THR A 66 -7.82 -0.10 9.11
CA THR A 66 -7.53 0.68 10.30
C THR A 66 -7.90 -0.13 11.55
N GLU A 67 -7.19 0.07 12.65
CA GLU A 67 -7.49 -0.62 13.90
C GLU A 67 -8.95 -0.34 14.33
N ASN A 68 -9.67 -1.39 14.72
CA ASN A 68 -11.09 -1.35 15.09
C ASN A 68 -12.07 -0.98 13.96
N GLU A 69 -11.62 -0.94 12.70
CA GLU A 69 -12.48 -0.81 11.53
C GLU A 69 -12.75 -2.17 10.87
N LYS A 70 -13.93 -2.30 10.26
CA LYS A 70 -14.33 -3.49 9.50
C LYS A 70 -14.19 -3.28 7.98
N GLN A 71 -13.58 -2.17 7.59
CA GLN A 71 -13.41 -1.75 6.21
C GLN A 71 -12.03 -2.17 5.72
N LEU A 72 -11.99 -2.84 4.58
CA LEU A 72 -10.76 -3.09 3.84
C LEU A 72 -10.61 -1.99 2.78
N TYR A 73 -9.51 -1.26 2.84
CA TYR A 73 -9.19 -0.19 1.92
C TYR A 73 -8.18 -0.67 0.88
N PHE A 74 -8.29 -0.10 -0.32
CA PHE A 74 -7.37 -0.37 -1.42
C PHE A 74 -6.91 0.95 -2.03
N MET A 75 -5.63 1.00 -2.41
CA MET A 75 -5.04 2.11 -3.16
C MET A 75 -4.33 1.55 -4.38
N ILE A 76 -4.58 2.19 -5.53
CA ILE A 76 -3.95 1.88 -6.80
C ILE A 76 -3.19 3.13 -7.24
N GLU A 77 -1.87 3.01 -7.36
CA GLU A 77 -1.01 4.07 -7.87
C GLU A 77 -0.62 3.75 -9.32
N ARG A 78 -0.55 4.77 -10.17
CA ARG A 78 -0.17 4.67 -11.58
C ARG A 78 1.16 5.37 -11.84
N HIS A 79 1.87 4.95 -12.89
CA HIS A 79 2.98 5.75 -13.39
C HIS A 79 2.48 7.10 -13.90
N PRO A 80 3.26 8.19 -13.72
CA PRO A 80 2.89 9.50 -14.22
C PRO A 80 2.63 9.46 -15.73
N VAL A 81 1.50 10.04 -16.14
CA VAL A 81 1.13 10.14 -17.55
C VAL A 81 1.62 11.47 -18.09
N THR A 82 2.31 11.47 -19.23
CA THR A 82 2.59 12.71 -19.97
C THR A 82 1.33 13.13 -20.73
N GLY A 83 0.74 14.26 -20.34
CA GLY A 83 -0.48 14.81 -20.96
C GLY A 83 -1.78 14.43 -20.22
N LYS A 84 -2.94 14.71 -20.85
CA LYS A 84 -4.24 14.37 -20.26
C LYS A 84 -4.40 12.84 -20.26
N PRO A 85 -4.65 12.20 -19.11
CA PRO A 85 -4.97 10.78 -19.09
C PRO A 85 -6.22 10.56 -19.95
N THR A 86 -6.10 9.69 -20.95
CA THR A 86 -7.21 9.26 -21.80
C THR A 86 -7.38 7.76 -21.60
N GLY A 87 -8.62 7.31 -21.43
CA GLY A 87 -8.93 5.90 -21.19
C GLY A 87 -9.60 5.64 -19.85
N THR A 88 -10.49 4.65 -19.86
CA THR A 88 -11.20 4.16 -18.68
C THR A 88 -10.40 3.02 -18.06
N LEU A 89 -10.12 3.12 -16.77
CA LEU A 89 -9.55 2.04 -15.99
C LEU A 89 -10.69 1.18 -15.45
N GLN A 90 -10.58 -0.13 -15.68
CA GLN A 90 -11.52 -1.12 -15.15
C GLN A 90 -10.72 -2.12 -14.33
N PHE A 91 -11.06 -2.24 -13.05
CA PHE A 91 -10.50 -3.23 -12.15
C PHE A 91 -11.60 -4.20 -11.76
N ARG A 92 -11.26 -5.48 -11.68
CA ARG A 92 -12.11 -6.50 -11.05
C ARG A 92 -11.39 -7.06 -9.84
N MET A 93 -12.04 -6.97 -8.69
CA MET A 93 -11.53 -7.51 -7.45
C MET A 93 -12.34 -8.74 -7.07
N PHE A 94 -11.65 -9.86 -6.94
CA PHE A 94 -12.26 -11.13 -6.55
C PHE A 94 -12.04 -11.38 -5.06
N PHE A 95 -13.06 -11.94 -4.42
CA PHE A 95 -13.06 -12.37 -3.03
C PHE A 95 -13.34 -13.87 -3.01
N ASP A 96 -12.30 -14.64 -2.69
CA ASP A 96 -12.40 -16.07 -2.35
C ASP A 96 -12.89 -16.15 -0.90
N ILE A 97 -14.20 -16.38 -0.73
CA ILE A 97 -14.84 -16.27 0.59
C ILE A 97 -14.61 -17.53 1.43
N ASN A 98 -14.36 -18.68 0.79
CA ASN A 98 -14.11 -19.94 1.47
C ASN A 98 -12.62 -20.32 1.54
N ALA A 99 -11.74 -19.48 1.00
CA ALA A 99 -10.28 -19.60 1.00
C ALA A 99 -9.76 -20.91 0.38
N ASN A 100 -10.41 -21.40 -0.67
CA ASN A 100 -10.05 -22.67 -1.31
C ASN A 100 -9.25 -22.52 -2.62
N GLY A 101 -8.97 -21.29 -3.06
CA GLY A 101 -8.22 -20.98 -4.28
C GLY A 101 -9.06 -21.07 -5.57
N SER A 102 -10.33 -21.45 -5.49
CA SER A 102 -11.34 -21.26 -6.53
C SER A 102 -11.94 -19.85 -6.38
N TYR A 103 -12.27 -19.22 -7.51
CA TYR A 103 -12.97 -17.93 -7.55
C TYR A 103 -14.29 -18.05 -8.32
N LYS A 104 -14.83 -19.26 -8.38
CA LYS A 104 -16.02 -19.63 -9.18
C LYS A 104 -17.11 -20.26 -8.34
N ASP A 105 -16.90 -20.42 -7.04
CA ASP A 105 -17.88 -21.03 -6.17
C ASP A 105 -19.02 -20.04 -5.96
N SER A 106 -20.23 -20.55 -5.70
CA SER A 106 -21.41 -19.69 -5.53
C SER A 106 -21.30 -18.70 -4.37
N ILE A 107 -20.43 -19.01 -3.39
CA ILE A 107 -20.14 -18.15 -2.25
C ILE A 107 -19.19 -17.00 -2.61
N ASP A 108 -18.32 -17.18 -3.61
CA ASP A 108 -17.35 -16.17 -4.02
C ASP A 108 -18.02 -14.92 -4.55
N LYS A 109 -17.34 -13.79 -4.43
CA LYS A 109 -17.84 -12.49 -4.84
C LYS A 109 -16.81 -11.76 -5.67
N PHE A 110 -17.26 -10.84 -6.49
CA PHE A 110 -16.37 -9.86 -7.11
C PHE A 110 -17.05 -8.50 -7.15
N THR A 111 -16.23 -7.47 -7.28
CA THR A 111 -16.68 -6.12 -7.59
C THR A 111 -15.92 -5.58 -8.78
N GLU A 112 -16.58 -4.72 -9.56
CA GLU A 112 -15.98 -4.02 -10.69
C GLU A 112 -15.87 -2.54 -10.35
N ILE A 113 -14.69 -1.99 -10.53
CA ILE A 113 -14.37 -0.60 -10.25
C ILE A 113 -13.99 0.04 -11.57
N THR A 114 -14.76 1.05 -11.98
CA THR A 114 -14.49 1.82 -13.19
C THR A 114 -14.07 3.22 -12.81
N PHE A 115 -12.95 3.69 -13.34
CA PHE A 115 -12.41 5.02 -13.08
C PHE A 115 -12.04 5.72 -14.38
N ASN A 116 -12.57 6.92 -14.59
CA ASN A 116 -12.23 7.77 -15.73
C ASN A 116 -11.42 8.99 -15.25
N PRO A 117 -10.08 8.97 -15.34
CA PRO A 117 -9.25 10.09 -14.91
C PRO A 117 -9.42 11.38 -15.72
N GLY A 118 -10.11 11.32 -16.87
CA GLY A 118 -10.34 12.48 -17.74
C GLY A 118 -11.63 13.26 -17.44
N GLU A 119 -12.49 12.73 -16.57
CA GLU A 119 -13.69 13.38 -16.05
C GLU A 119 -13.37 13.96 -14.67
N SER A 120 -13.42 15.28 -14.52
CA SER A 120 -13.47 15.88 -13.18
C SER A 120 -14.76 15.44 -12.51
N VAL A 121 -14.67 14.95 -11.27
CA VAL A 121 -15.83 14.92 -10.39
C VAL A 121 -15.96 16.34 -9.88
N ASP A 122 -16.93 17.08 -10.44
CA ASP A 122 -17.31 18.42 -9.98
C ASP A 122 -17.75 18.43 -8.51
#